data_AF-A0A7C3YQ81-F1
#
_entry.id   AF-A0A7C3YQ81-F1
#
_cell.length_a   1.000
_cell.length_b   1.000
_cell.length_c   1.000
_cell.angle_alpha   90.00
_cell.angle_beta   90.00
_cell.angle_gamma   90.00
#
_symmetry.space_group_name_H-M   'P 1'
#
loop_
_entity.id
_entity.type
_entity.pdbx_description
1 polymer ?
#
loop_
_entity_poly.entity_id
_entity_poly.type
_entity_poly.pdbx_seq_one_letter_code
_entity_poly.pdbx_strand_id
1 'polypeptide(L)'
;PVVDRLTIELKLIREVKEPIRVGEDLLINVGTARSVGTVMSVKKERIEMKLKIPVCFSKERIVISKQIAGRWQLIGYGNSF
;
A
#
# COMPACT_ATOMS: atom_id res chain seq x y z
N PRO A 1 9.60 -11.88 -7.93
CA PRO A 1 10.60 -10.91 -8.48
C PRO A 1 10.78 -9.77 -7.49
N VAL A 2 11.96 -9.13 -7.46
CA VAL A 2 12.19 -7.92 -6.64
C VAL A 2 11.67 -6.71 -7.39
N VAL A 3 10.82 -5.90 -6.76
CA VAL A 3 10.25 -4.68 -7.35
C VAL A 3 10.32 -3.51 -6.37
N ASP A 4 10.51 -2.30 -6.90
CA ASP A 4 10.54 -1.04 -6.16
C ASP A 4 9.33 -0.14 -6.47
N ARG A 5 8.48 -0.52 -7.43
CA ARG A 5 7.22 0.13 -7.76
C ARG A 5 6.10 -0.87 -7.73
N LEU A 6 4.93 -0.42 -7.28
CA LEU A 6 3.78 -1.26 -7.06
C LEU A 6 2.51 -0.54 -7.46
N THR A 7 1.69 -1.22 -8.26
CA THR A 7 0.34 -0.80 -8.60
C THR A 7 -0.63 -1.79 -8.00
N ILE A 8 -1.54 -1.31 -7.16
CA ILE A 8 -2.51 -2.14 -6.44
C ILE A 8 -3.93 -1.67 -6.71
N GLU A 9 -4.87 -2.62 -6.77
CA GLU A 9 -6.29 -2.33 -6.62
C GLU A 9 -6.65 -2.53 -5.15
N LEU A 10 -6.95 -1.42 -4.49
CA LEU A 10 -7.21 -1.34 -3.06
C LEU A 10 -8.66 -1.67 -2.76
N LYS A 11 -8.86 -2.65 -1.87
CA LYS A 11 -10.13 -2.93 -1.20
C LYS A 11 -10.03 -2.48 0.25
N LEU A 12 -10.82 -1.48 0.62
CA LEU A 12 -10.91 -1.01 2.00
C LEU A 12 -11.72 -2.01 2.84
N ILE A 13 -11.24 -2.31 4.04
CA ILE A 13 -11.96 -3.16 5.01
C ILE A 13 -12.77 -2.35 6.02
N ARG A 14 -12.55 -1.03 6.04
CA ARG A 14 -13.22 -0.09 6.93
C ARG A 14 -13.27 1.27 6.28
N GLU A 15 -14.20 2.10 6.74
CA GLU A 15 -14.27 3.49 6.34
C GLU A 15 -13.02 4.24 6.83
N VAL A 16 -12.33 4.91 5.90
CA VAL A 16 -11.17 5.74 6.20
C VAL A 16 -11.62 7.19 6.14
N LYS A 17 -11.69 7.85 7.30
CA LYS A 17 -12.12 9.26 7.40
C LYS A 17 -11.30 10.20 6.53
N GLU A 18 -10.00 9.93 6.40
CA GLU A 18 -9.09 10.73 5.58
C GLU A 18 -8.65 9.92 4.35
N PRO A 19 -9.06 10.32 3.13
CA PRO A 19 -8.70 9.59 1.92
C PRO A 19 -7.18 9.55 1.74
N ILE A 20 -6.70 8.54 1.02
CA ILE A 20 -5.29 8.41 0.67
C ILE A 20 -4.91 9.52 -0.32
N ARG A 21 -3.79 10.20 -0.06
CA ARG A 21 -3.31 11.30 -0.89
C ARG A 21 -2.00 10.96 -1.60
N VAL A 22 -1.75 11.63 -2.72
CA VAL A 22 -0.44 11.59 -3.39
C VAL A 22 0.62 12.21 -2.47
N GLY A 23 1.80 11.59 -2.41
CA GLY A 23 2.90 11.95 -1.51
C GLY A 23 2.78 11.36 -0.10
N GLU A 24 1.67 10.70 0.23
CA GLU A 24 1.49 10.05 1.53
C GLU A 24 2.28 8.73 1.60
N ASP A 25 2.84 8.44 2.77
CA ASP A 25 3.49 7.16 3.05
C ASP A 25 2.47 6.14 3.59
N LEU A 26 2.44 4.98 2.95
CA LEU A 26 1.66 3.83 3.40
C LEU A 26 2.59 2.68 3.77
N LEU A 27 2.25 1.97 4.85
CA LEU A 27 2.95 0.74 5.22
C LEU A 27 2.33 -0.44 4.48
N ILE A 28 3.17 -1.17 3.76
CA ILE A 28 2.77 -2.38 3.04
C ILE A 28 3.33 -3.63 3.72
N ASN A 29 2.53 -4.70 3.70
CA ASN A 29 3.01 -6.04 4.03
C ASN A 29 2.61 -7.00 2.90
N VAL A 30 3.58 -7.74 2.39
CA VAL A 30 3.37 -8.74 1.32
C VAL A 30 4.15 -10.00 1.70
N GLY A 31 3.45 -11.11 1.90
CA GLY A 31 4.04 -12.30 2.52
C GLY A 31 4.65 -11.97 3.88
N THR A 32 5.96 -12.24 4.03
CA THR A 32 6.76 -11.86 5.21
C THR A 32 7.50 -10.53 5.05
N ALA A 33 7.46 -9.92 3.86
CA ALA A 33 8.15 -8.67 3.57
C ALA A 33 7.31 -7.47 4.02
N ARG A 34 7.97 -6.47 4.59
CA ARG A 34 7.38 -5.20 5.02
C ARG A 34 8.16 -4.04 4.44
N SER A 35 7.46 -3.07 3.87
CA SER A 35 8.09 -1.86 3.32
C SER A 35 7.15 -0.66 3.45
N VAL A 36 7.70 0.54 3.28
CA VAL A 36 6.91 1.77 3.17
C VAL A 36 6.87 2.17 1.70
N GLY A 37 5.68 2.46 1.21
CA GLY A 37 5.45 2.97 -0.14
C GLY A 37 4.95 4.41 -0.11
N THR A 38 5.61 5.30 -0.84
CA THR A 38 5.13 6.66 -1.07
C THR A 38 4.16 6.64 -2.26
N VAL A 39 2.94 7.13 -2.06
CA VAL A 39 1.89 7.15 -3.07
C VAL A 39 2.24 8.15 -4.18
N MET A 40 2.31 7.67 -5.41
CA MET A 40 2.61 8.48 -6.60
C MET A 40 1.34 8.92 -7.34
N SER A 41 0.29 8.09 -7.31
CA SER A 41 -0.97 8.34 -8.02
C SER A 41 -2.11 7.58 -7.36
N VAL A 42 -3.30 8.18 -7.35
CA VAL A 42 -4.55 7.56 -6.88
C VAL A 42 -5.60 7.75 -7.98
N LYS A 43 -6.13 6.64 -8.51
CA LYS A 43 -7.17 6.62 -9.55
C LYS A 43 -8.27 5.65 -9.17
N LYS A 44 -9.42 6.18 -8.73
CA LYS A 44 -10.54 5.38 -8.21
C LYS A 44 -10.04 4.45 -7.08
N GLU A 45 -10.02 3.14 -7.32
CA GLU A 45 -9.53 2.12 -6.39
C GLU A 45 -8.10 1.68 -6.68
N ARG A 46 -7.42 2.27 -7.67
CA ARG A 46 -6.03 1.95 -8.01
C ARG A 46 -5.05 2.94 -7.40
N ILE A 47 -4.00 2.41 -6.80
CA ILE A 47 -2.93 3.19 -6.18
C ILE A 47 -1.61 2.75 -6.77
N GLU A 48 -0.81 3.71 -7.21
CA GLU A 48 0.57 3.50 -7.61
C GLU A 48 1.48 4.05 -6.52
N MET A 49 2.49 3.28 -6.13
CA MET A 49 3.41 3.63 -5.06
C MET A 49 4.84 3.23 -5.40
N LYS A 50 5.78 4.05 -4.92
CA LYS A 50 7.22 3.75 -4.95
C LYS A 50 7.65 3.28 -3.56
N LEU A 51 8.25 2.11 -3.48
CA LEU A 51 8.72 1.54 -2.23
C LEU A 51 10.06 2.14 -1.83
N LYS A 52 10.21 2.43 -0.54
CA LYS A 52 11.49 2.86 0.05
C LYS A 52 12.49 1.71 0.11
N ILE A 53 12.00 0.50 0.41
CA ILE A 53 12.78 -0.74 0.38
C ILE A 53 12.12 -1.66 -0.67
N PRO A 54 12.85 -2.09 -1.72
CA PRO A 54 12.32 -3.04 -2.70
C PRO A 54 11.92 -4.35 -2.03
N VAL A 55 10.85 -4.97 -2.50
CA VAL A 55 10.31 -6.22 -1.93
C VAL A 55 10.20 -7.29 -3.00
N CYS A 56 10.46 -8.53 -2.61
CA CYS A 56 10.28 -9.69 -3.46
C CYS A 56 8.91 -10.32 -3.21
N PHE A 57 8.06 -10.40 -4.23
CA PHE A 57 6.80 -11.15 -4.18
C PHE A 57 6.41 -11.63 -5.58
N SER A 58 5.36 -12.43 -5.68
CA SER A 58 4.81 -12.89 -6.97
C SER A 58 3.29 -12.74 -7.04
N LYS A 59 2.52 -13.62 -6.39
CA LYS A 59 1.06 -13.64 -6.40
C LYS A 59 0.53 -13.66 -4.96
N GLU A 60 0.97 -12.69 -4.18
CA GLU A 60 0.59 -12.56 -2.77
C GLU A 60 -0.34 -11.37 -2.57
N ARG A 61 -1.20 -11.48 -1.55
CA ARG A 61 -2.05 -10.38 -1.12
C ARG A 61 -1.20 -9.33 -0.42
N ILE A 62 -1.41 -8.08 -0.78
CA ILE A 62 -0.72 -6.93 -0.22
C ILE A 62 -1.64 -6.26 0.77
N VAL A 63 -1.18 -6.15 2.01
CA VAL A 63 -1.89 -5.51 3.11
C VAL A 63 -1.44 -4.06 3.20
N ILE A 64 -2.39 -3.13 3.35
CA ILE A 64 -2.13 -1.68 3.38
C ILE A 64 -2.55 -1.10 4.74
N SER A 65 -1.59 -0.43 5.37
CA SER A 65 -1.77 0.29 6.62
C SER A 65 -1.46 1.77 6.43
N LYS A 66 -2.29 2.62 7.01
CA LYS A 66 -2.14 4.09 7.01
C LYS A 66 -1.72 4.57 8.39
N GLN A 67 -0.90 5.62 8.45
CA GLN A 67 -0.52 6.24 9.71
C GLN A 67 -1.61 7.21 10.16
N ILE A 68 -2.28 6.91 11.27
CA ILE A 68 -3.37 7.70 11.83
C ILE A 68 -3.06 7.95 13.30
N ALA A 69 -2.99 9.22 13.71
CA ALA A 69 -2.63 9.63 15.07
C ALA A 69 -1.34 8.95 15.58
N GLY A 70 -0.32 8.89 14.71
CA GLY A 70 0.99 8.32 15.03
C GLY A 70 1.08 6.78 15.02
N ARG A 71 -0.01 6.07 14.72
CA ARG A 71 -0.03 4.59 14.70
C ARG A 71 -0.39 4.07 13.31
N TRP A 72 0.27 2.99 12.90
CA TRP A 72 -0.12 2.26 11.71
C TRP A 72 -1.39 1.49 11.97
N GLN A 73 -2.40 1.75 11.16
CA GLN A 73 -3.66 1.04 11.24
C GLN A 73 -3.99 0.41 9.90
N LEU A 74 -4.36 -0.86 9.93
CA LEU A 74 -4.82 -1.60 8.76
C LEU A 74 -6.04 -0.91 8.15
N ILE A 75 -5.98 -0.51 6.88
CA ILE A 75 -7.11 0.13 6.19
C ILE A 75 -7.69 -0.72 5.07
N GLY A 76 -6.89 -1.62 4.51
CA GLY A 76 -7.32 -2.43 3.38
C GLY A 76 -6.29 -3.44 2.92
N TYR A 77 -6.60 -4.08 1.81
CA TYR A 77 -5.72 -5.02 1.13
C TYR A 77 -5.95 -4.93 -0.38
N GLY A 78 -5.03 -5.47 -1.16
CA GLY A 78 -5.13 -5.51 -2.61
C GLY A 78 -4.23 -6.57 -3.21
N ASN A 79 -4.30 -6.70 -4.52
CA ASN A 79 -3.36 -7.50 -5.30
C ASN A 79 -2.59 -6.58 -6.24
N SER A 80 -1.35 -6.96 -6.53
CA SER A 80 -0.54 -6.33 -7.56
C SER A 80 -0.97 -6.78 -8.97
N PHE A 81 -0.85 -5.90 -9.94
CA PHE A 81 -0.93 -6.23 -11.37
C PHE A 81 0.46 -6.30 -11.99
#